data_AF-A0ABD5NUT2-F1
#
_entry.id   AF-A0ABD5NUT2-F1
#
_cell.length_a   1.000
_cell.length_b   1.000
_cell.length_c   1.000
_cell.angle_alpha   90.00
_cell.angle_beta   90.00
_cell.angle_gamma   90.00
#
_symmetry.space_group_name_H-M   'P 1'
#
loop_
_entity.id
_entity.type
_entity.pdbx_description
1 polymer ?
#
loop_
_entity_poly.entity_id
_entity_poly.type
_entity_poly.pdbx_seq_one_letter_code
_entity_poly.pdbx_strand_id
1 'polypeptide(L)'
;MAHLERILVYPIKSLDAAAVESATIVENGGLEWDRRYAIVDADGEYVNGKRERRIHRLRAAFDLERGTVALSEYDGDGARQTMVDPQTFHLEDDRGALDSWLSAFFDRPVELVHDDEGGFPDNTRATGPTVVATATLEAVASWYDGIDAVEMRRRLRANVEIGGVPAFWEDRLYDDPGRVVPFEIGDVRFHGDSPCQRCVVPTRHPDTGESTPGFQETFVERREATLPEWATESQFDHYFRLMVNTHVPESSWGDRLEVGDAVDVCDPIDAPESS
;
A
#
# COMPACT_ATOMS: atom_id res chain seq x y z
N MET A 1 -11.14 20.44 6.06
CA MET A 1 -11.99 19.31 6.48
C MET A 1 -11.31 18.03 6.01
N ALA A 2 -11.57 16.91 6.67
CA ALA A 2 -11.03 15.63 6.25
C ALA A 2 -11.54 15.28 4.85
N HIS A 3 -10.65 14.88 3.95
CA HIS A 3 -10.99 14.52 2.59
C HIS A 3 -10.01 13.49 2.03
N LEU A 4 -10.43 12.74 1.02
CA LEU A 4 -9.57 11.85 0.26
C LEU A 4 -8.56 12.67 -0.56
N GLU A 5 -7.30 12.72 -0.14
CA GLU A 5 -6.23 13.48 -0.79
C GLU A 5 -5.65 12.72 -1.98
N ARG A 6 -5.51 11.39 -1.86
CA ARG A 6 -4.85 10.57 -2.87
C ARG A 6 -5.32 9.12 -2.83
N ILE A 7 -5.43 8.54 -4.00
CA ILE A 7 -5.60 7.10 -4.20
C ILE A 7 -4.37 6.55 -4.92
N LEU A 8 -3.79 5.50 -4.35
CA LEU A 8 -2.69 4.73 -4.92
C LEU A 8 -3.11 3.27 -5.04
N VAL A 9 -2.93 2.71 -6.23
CA VAL A 9 -3.06 1.28 -6.48
C VAL A 9 -1.71 0.70 -6.84
N TYR A 10 -1.49 -0.56 -6.50
CA TYR A 10 -0.24 -1.27 -6.77
C TYR A 10 -0.49 -2.48 -7.68
N PRO A 11 -0.63 -2.31 -9.01
CA PRO A 11 -1.08 -3.36 -9.92
C PRO A 11 -0.31 -4.66 -9.83
N ILE A 12 1.02 -4.58 -9.75
CA ILE A 12 1.89 -5.73 -9.52
C ILE A 12 2.45 -5.65 -8.11
N LYS A 13 2.22 -6.70 -7.31
CA LYS A 13 2.74 -6.83 -5.94
C LYS A 13 4.24 -6.53 -5.90
N SER A 14 4.63 -5.67 -4.96
CA SER A 14 6.01 -5.18 -4.74
C SER A 14 6.54 -4.14 -5.73
N LEU A 15 5.85 -3.83 -6.83
CA LEU A 15 6.29 -2.80 -7.79
C LEU A 15 5.70 -1.42 -7.48
N ASP A 16 6.08 -0.41 -8.26
CA ASP A 16 5.66 0.99 -8.08
C ASP A 16 4.14 1.17 -8.10
N ALA A 17 3.67 2.29 -7.55
CA ALA A 17 2.25 2.63 -7.52
C ALA A 17 1.80 3.27 -8.84
N ALA A 18 0.50 3.18 -9.11
CA ALA A 18 -0.21 4.09 -10.01
C ALA A 18 -1.09 5.02 -9.15
N ALA A 19 -0.92 6.33 -9.31
CA ALA A 19 -1.83 7.31 -8.72
C ALA A 19 -3.05 7.48 -9.63
N VAL A 20 -4.25 7.46 -9.05
CA VAL A 20 -5.52 7.57 -9.78
C VAL A 20 -6.41 8.63 -9.11
N GLU A 21 -7.23 9.31 -9.92
CA GLU A 21 -8.22 10.27 -9.41
C GLU A 21 -9.44 9.57 -8.81
N SER A 22 -9.61 8.28 -9.10
CA SER A 22 -10.73 7.48 -8.61
C SER A 22 -10.45 6.00 -8.70
N ALA A 23 -11.09 5.18 -7.87
CA ALA A 23 -11.01 3.73 -7.95
C ALA A 23 -12.32 3.06 -7.48
N THR A 24 -12.70 1.98 -8.14
CA THR A 24 -13.87 1.16 -7.79
C THR A 24 -13.51 0.15 -6.71
N ILE A 25 -14.42 -0.11 -5.77
CA ILE A 25 -14.30 -1.22 -4.82
C ILE A 25 -14.68 -2.53 -5.52
N VAL A 26 -13.78 -3.51 -5.54
CA VAL A 26 -14.03 -4.81 -6.19
C VAL A 26 -14.60 -5.86 -5.22
N GLU A 27 -14.98 -7.01 -5.78
CA GLU A 27 -15.51 -8.17 -5.05
C GLU A 27 -14.44 -8.81 -4.16
N ASN A 28 -14.22 -8.16 -3.02
CA ASN A 28 -13.47 -8.55 -1.81
C ASN A 28 -13.22 -7.31 -0.91
N GLY A 29 -13.66 -6.13 -1.33
CA GLY A 29 -13.47 -4.86 -0.62
C GLY A 29 -12.17 -4.13 -0.95
N GLY A 30 -11.31 -4.67 -1.82
CA GLY A 30 -10.10 -4.03 -2.32
C GLY A 30 -10.39 -2.97 -3.39
N LEU A 31 -9.34 -2.28 -3.83
CA LEU A 31 -9.44 -1.33 -4.96
C LEU A 31 -9.19 -2.04 -6.28
N GLU A 32 -9.94 -1.65 -7.31
CA GLU A 32 -9.65 -2.03 -8.69
C GLU A 32 -8.19 -1.74 -9.03
N TRP A 33 -7.53 -2.68 -9.69
CA TRP A 33 -6.09 -2.67 -9.98
C TRP A 33 -5.16 -2.76 -8.78
N ASP A 34 -5.60 -2.83 -7.53
CA ASP A 34 -4.66 -3.01 -6.42
C ASP A 34 -4.27 -4.48 -6.26
N ARG A 35 -2.96 -4.76 -6.37
CA ARG A 35 -2.36 -6.09 -6.20
C ARG A 35 -3.02 -7.19 -7.03
N ARG A 36 -3.65 -6.82 -8.17
CA ARG A 36 -4.28 -7.75 -9.14
C ARG A 36 -3.30 -8.79 -9.68
N TYR A 37 -2.02 -8.43 -9.76
CA TYR A 37 -0.94 -9.31 -10.22
C TYR A 37 0.12 -9.51 -9.14
N ALA A 38 0.80 -10.66 -9.19
CA ALA A 38 1.98 -10.94 -8.39
C ALA A 38 3.03 -11.72 -9.19
N ILE A 39 4.29 -11.58 -8.82
CA ILE A 39 5.40 -12.33 -9.40
C ILE A 39 5.68 -13.53 -8.49
N VAL A 40 5.71 -14.73 -9.06
CA VAL A 40 6.04 -15.98 -8.35
C VAL A 40 7.22 -16.68 -9.01
N ASP A 41 7.99 -17.43 -8.24
CA ASP A 41 9.01 -18.33 -8.80
C ASP A 41 8.45 -19.72 -9.13
N ALA A 42 9.31 -20.63 -9.58
CA ALA A 42 8.94 -21.98 -10.02
C ALA A 42 8.27 -22.84 -8.93
N ASP A 43 8.45 -22.49 -7.65
CA ASP A 43 7.79 -23.19 -6.52
C ASP A 43 6.44 -22.54 -6.15
N GLY A 44 6.04 -21.47 -6.85
CA GLY A 44 4.84 -20.68 -6.56
C GLY A 44 5.03 -19.67 -5.43
N GLU A 45 6.26 -19.44 -4.97
CA GLU A 45 6.54 -18.51 -3.88
C GLU A 45 6.67 -17.06 -4.41
N TYR A 46 6.11 -16.10 -3.67
CA TYR A 46 6.15 -14.70 -4.07
C TYR A 46 7.57 -14.13 -4.15
N VAL A 47 7.92 -13.54 -5.29
CA VAL A 47 9.09 -12.69 -5.45
C VAL A 47 8.76 -11.30 -4.90
N ASN A 48 9.36 -10.96 -3.75
CA ASN A 48 9.05 -9.73 -3.04
C ASN A 48 10.27 -9.09 -2.39
N GLY A 49 10.14 -7.83 -2.00
CA GLY A 49 11.22 -7.01 -1.44
C GLY A 49 11.79 -7.50 -0.10
N LYS A 50 11.21 -8.52 0.55
CA LYS A 50 11.75 -9.13 1.78
C LYS A 50 12.92 -10.06 1.44
N ARG A 51 12.72 -10.93 0.45
CA ARG A 51 13.66 -12.00 0.08
C ARG A 51 14.51 -11.65 -1.15
N GLU A 52 13.97 -10.89 -2.09
CA GLU A 52 14.66 -10.50 -3.32
C GLU A 52 15.06 -9.02 -3.25
N ARG A 53 16.36 -8.71 -3.39
CA ARG A 53 16.84 -7.32 -3.38
C ARG A 53 16.71 -6.66 -4.74
N ARG A 54 16.85 -7.43 -5.82
CA ARG A 54 16.81 -6.92 -7.20
C ARG A 54 15.47 -6.26 -7.53
N ILE A 55 14.37 -6.73 -6.92
CA ILE A 55 13.05 -6.14 -7.15
C ILE A 55 12.97 -4.64 -6.80
N HIS A 56 13.79 -4.15 -5.87
CA HIS A 56 13.84 -2.71 -5.55
C HIS A 56 14.40 -1.89 -6.70
N ARG A 57 15.18 -2.49 -7.60
CA ARG A 57 15.70 -1.84 -8.81
C ARG A 57 14.73 -1.92 -9.98
N LEU A 58 13.66 -2.70 -9.89
CA LEU A 58 12.67 -2.77 -10.94
C LEU A 58 11.74 -1.56 -10.85
N ARG A 59 11.73 -0.73 -11.89
CA ARG A 59 10.81 0.41 -12.04
C ARG A 59 9.63 0.01 -12.91
N ALA A 60 8.44 0.41 -12.50
CA ALA A 60 7.21 0.23 -13.26
C ALA A 60 6.47 1.54 -13.43
N ALA A 61 5.98 1.80 -14.64
CA ALA A 61 5.00 2.84 -14.92
C ALA A 61 3.78 2.18 -15.58
N PHE A 62 2.60 2.42 -15.02
CA PHE A 62 1.36 1.80 -15.46
C PHE A 62 0.50 2.78 -16.24
N ASP A 63 -0.08 2.30 -17.34
CA ASP A 63 -1.21 2.93 -18.01
C ASP A 63 -2.40 1.96 -17.87
N LEU A 64 -3.22 2.21 -16.83
CA LEU A 64 -4.31 1.32 -16.44
C LEU A 64 -5.45 1.30 -17.46
N GLU A 65 -5.71 2.44 -18.14
CA GLU A 65 -6.72 2.51 -19.20
C GLU A 65 -6.34 1.62 -20.38
N ARG A 66 -5.04 1.52 -20.69
CA ARG A 66 -4.51 0.65 -21.74
C ARG A 66 -4.14 -0.75 -21.25
N GLY A 67 -4.21 -1.03 -19.95
CA GLY A 67 -3.77 -2.30 -19.38
C GLY A 67 -2.27 -2.59 -19.60
N THR A 68 -1.42 -1.56 -19.67
CA THR A 68 0.02 -1.75 -19.98
C THR A 68 0.92 -1.37 -18.81
N VAL A 69 2.10 -2.01 -18.77
CA VAL A 69 3.19 -1.67 -17.87
C VAL A 69 4.48 -1.44 -18.68
N ALA A 70 5.14 -0.32 -18.41
CA ALA A 70 6.48 -0.03 -18.87
C ALA A 70 7.48 -0.36 -17.74
N LEU A 71 8.44 -1.23 -18.02
CA LEU A 71 9.43 -1.73 -17.07
C LEU A 71 10.84 -1.29 -17.45
N SER A 72 11.64 -0.92 -16.45
CA SER A 72 13.07 -0.65 -16.61
C SER A 72 13.85 -1.04 -15.35
N GLU A 73 15.11 -1.42 -15.51
CA GLU A 73 16.04 -1.59 -14.39
C GLU A 73 16.64 -0.22 -14.00
N TYR A 74 16.64 0.08 -12.71
CA TYR A 74 17.35 1.21 -12.12
C TYR A 74 18.84 0.88 -11.99
N ASP A 75 19.69 1.68 -12.66
CA ASP A 75 21.13 1.45 -12.79
C ASP A 75 21.98 2.05 -11.65
N GLY A 76 21.36 2.77 -10.71
CA GLY A 76 22.02 3.25 -9.49
C GLY A 76 22.68 4.63 -9.56
N ASP A 77 22.74 5.28 -10.72
CA ASP A 77 23.59 6.47 -10.92
C ASP A 77 22.82 7.79 -11.15
N GLY A 78 21.49 7.79 -10.96
CA GLY A 78 20.63 8.93 -11.26
C GLY A 78 19.85 9.48 -10.07
N ALA A 79 20.10 10.73 -9.69
CA ALA A 79 19.24 11.52 -8.80
C ALA A 79 17.84 11.84 -9.39
N ARG A 80 17.44 11.17 -10.48
CA ARG A 80 16.15 11.37 -11.17
C ARG A 80 15.56 10.03 -11.53
N GLN A 81 14.32 9.84 -11.09
CA GLN A 81 13.39 8.74 -11.28
C GLN A 81 13.01 8.50 -12.77
N THR A 82 14.00 8.51 -13.67
CA THR A 82 13.77 8.43 -15.11
C THR A 82 13.96 6.98 -15.53
N MET A 83 12.91 6.35 -16.08
CA MET A 83 13.05 5.03 -16.68
C MET A 83 14.02 5.12 -17.86
N VAL A 84 15.04 4.28 -17.86
CA VAL A 84 16.04 4.19 -18.93
C VAL A 84 15.65 3.02 -19.83
N ASP A 85 15.46 3.30 -21.13
CA ASP A 85 15.08 2.31 -22.16
C ASP A 85 13.91 1.37 -21.75
N PRO A 86 12.75 1.93 -21.35
CA PRO A 86 11.65 1.13 -20.82
C PRO A 86 11.07 0.19 -21.88
N GLN A 87 10.83 -1.06 -21.50
CA GLN A 87 10.12 -2.04 -22.31
C GLN A 87 8.66 -2.07 -21.86
N THR A 88 7.73 -1.93 -22.81
CA THR A 88 6.29 -1.88 -22.53
C THR A 88 5.61 -3.18 -22.91
N PHE A 89 4.74 -3.66 -22.04
CA PHE A 89 3.99 -4.90 -22.20
C PHE A 89 2.51 -4.67 -21.86
N HIS A 90 1.61 -5.28 -22.62
CA HIS A 90 0.23 -5.46 -22.19
C HIS A 90 0.15 -6.54 -21.11
N LEU A 91 -0.50 -6.24 -19.97
CA LEU A 91 -0.54 -7.11 -18.80
C LEU A 91 -1.27 -8.44 -19.05
N GLU A 92 -2.12 -8.49 -20.06
CA GLU A 92 -2.88 -9.70 -20.43
C GLU A 92 -2.37 -10.34 -21.72
N ASP A 93 -2.08 -9.54 -22.75
CA ASP A 93 -1.76 -10.06 -24.09
C ASP A 93 -0.27 -10.42 -24.26
N ASP A 94 0.63 -9.77 -23.53
CA ASP A 94 2.09 -9.97 -23.65
C ASP A 94 2.67 -10.84 -22.53
N ARG A 95 1.85 -11.63 -21.83
CA ARG A 95 2.25 -12.43 -20.64
C ARG A 95 3.54 -13.21 -20.84
N GLY A 96 3.67 -13.94 -21.95
CA GLY A 96 4.90 -14.72 -22.22
C GLY A 96 6.15 -13.87 -22.44
N ALA A 97 6.02 -12.70 -23.06
CA ALA A 97 7.13 -11.76 -23.26
C ALA A 97 7.51 -11.08 -21.95
N LEU A 98 6.51 -10.70 -21.15
CA LEU A 98 6.67 -10.12 -19.82
C LEU A 98 7.35 -11.10 -18.86
N ASP A 99 6.90 -12.36 -18.79
CA ASP A 99 7.50 -13.41 -17.97
C ASP A 99 8.96 -13.68 -18.38
N SER A 100 9.24 -13.68 -19.69
CA SER A 100 10.60 -13.83 -20.21
C SER A 100 11.51 -12.66 -19.80
N TRP A 101 10.99 -11.44 -19.87
CA TRP A 101 11.72 -10.24 -19.47
C TRP A 101 11.98 -10.23 -17.96
N LEU A 102 10.97 -10.54 -17.15
CA LEU A 102 11.11 -10.65 -15.69
C LEU A 102 12.07 -11.77 -15.30
N SER A 103 12.02 -12.91 -15.98
CA SER A 103 12.94 -14.03 -15.72
C SER A 103 14.40 -13.66 -16.02
N ALA A 104 14.64 -12.94 -17.12
CA ALA A 104 15.96 -12.39 -17.42
C ALA A 104 16.39 -11.36 -16.37
N PHE A 105 15.49 -10.49 -15.94
CA PHE A 105 15.75 -9.51 -14.89
C PHE A 105 16.05 -10.15 -13.54
N PHE A 106 15.42 -11.26 -13.16
CA PHE A 106 15.69 -11.93 -11.88
C PHE A 106 16.80 -12.99 -11.97
N ASP A 107 17.30 -13.31 -13.17
CA ASP A 107 18.26 -14.39 -13.44
C ASP A 107 17.76 -15.76 -12.94
N ARG A 108 16.44 -15.98 -13.03
CA ARG A 108 15.76 -17.24 -12.71
C ARG A 108 14.34 -17.25 -13.31
N PRO A 109 13.73 -18.42 -13.55
CA PRO A 109 12.35 -18.49 -13.99
C PRO A 109 11.40 -17.85 -12.98
N VAL A 110 10.58 -16.93 -13.46
CA VAL A 110 9.45 -16.34 -12.72
C VAL A 110 8.26 -16.19 -13.64
N GLU A 111 7.06 -16.13 -13.05
CA GLU A 111 5.81 -15.95 -13.75
C GLU A 111 4.98 -14.85 -13.12
N LEU A 112 4.27 -14.09 -13.94
CA LEU A 112 3.23 -13.17 -13.49
C LEU A 112 1.91 -13.92 -13.37
N VAL A 113 1.42 -14.05 -12.15
CA VAL A 113 0.08 -14.55 -11.83
C VAL A 113 -0.90 -13.40 -11.64
N HIS A 114 -2.18 -13.67 -11.85
CA HIS A 114 -3.26 -12.69 -11.69
C HIS A 114 -4.43 -13.34 -10.95
N ASP A 115 -5.17 -12.53 -10.21
CA ASP A 115 -6.42 -12.89 -9.57
C ASP A 115 -7.38 -11.69 -9.65
N ASP A 116 -8.50 -11.91 -10.35
CA ASP A 116 -9.54 -10.90 -10.56
C ASP A 116 -10.56 -10.88 -9.40
N GLU A 117 -10.58 -11.91 -8.56
CA GLU A 117 -11.47 -12.05 -7.39
C GLU A 117 -10.83 -11.44 -6.12
N GLY A 118 -10.13 -10.32 -6.30
CA GLY A 118 -9.58 -9.55 -5.18
C GLY A 118 -8.06 -9.52 -5.05
N GLY A 119 -7.34 -10.07 -6.03
CA GLY A 119 -5.89 -9.95 -6.12
C GLY A 119 -5.12 -10.62 -4.97
N PHE A 120 -3.91 -10.13 -4.73
CA PHE A 120 -2.96 -10.69 -3.76
C PHE A 120 -2.71 -9.73 -2.58
N PRO A 121 -3.71 -9.45 -1.71
CA PRO A 121 -3.59 -8.49 -0.62
C PRO A 121 -2.48 -8.88 0.36
N ASP A 122 -1.93 -7.89 1.05
CA ASP A 122 -0.90 -8.14 2.08
C ASP A 122 -1.50 -8.72 3.37
N ASN A 123 -2.78 -8.45 3.64
CA ASN A 123 -3.55 -9.00 4.74
C ASN A 123 -4.83 -9.66 4.18
N THR A 124 -4.91 -10.99 4.25
CA THR A 124 -6.06 -11.75 3.75
C THR A 124 -7.26 -11.71 4.70
N ARG A 125 -7.09 -11.16 5.91
CA ARG A 125 -8.20 -10.95 6.85
C ARG A 125 -8.85 -9.59 6.65
N ALA A 126 -8.05 -8.55 6.43
CA ALA A 126 -8.51 -7.19 6.15
C ALA A 126 -8.05 -6.79 4.74
N THR A 127 -8.87 -7.14 3.76
CA THR A 127 -8.59 -7.01 2.32
C THR A 127 -8.82 -5.61 1.77
N GLY A 128 -9.43 -4.71 2.55
CA GLY A 128 -9.70 -3.34 2.14
C GLY A 128 -8.44 -2.47 2.02
N PRO A 129 -8.54 -1.31 1.36
CA PRO A 129 -7.42 -0.40 1.18
C PRO A 129 -6.91 0.13 2.52
N THR A 130 -5.58 0.17 2.66
CA THR A 130 -4.95 0.78 3.84
C THR A 130 -5.07 2.30 3.82
N VAL A 131 -5.38 2.89 4.97
CA VAL A 131 -5.62 4.33 5.14
C VAL A 131 -4.53 4.99 5.99
N VAL A 132 -4.03 6.15 5.58
CA VAL A 132 -3.05 6.96 6.31
C VAL A 132 -3.33 8.46 6.13
N ALA A 133 -3.01 9.32 7.09
CA ALA A 133 -3.04 10.76 6.84
C ALA A 133 -1.79 11.23 6.08
N THR A 134 -1.93 12.21 5.19
CA THR A 134 -0.76 12.85 4.53
C THR A 134 0.20 13.44 5.56
N ALA A 135 -0.34 14.09 6.59
CA ALA A 135 0.45 14.63 7.70
C ALA A 135 1.19 13.54 8.50
N THR A 136 0.68 12.30 8.54
CA THR A 136 1.42 11.16 9.13
C THR A 136 2.65 10.82 8.30
N LEU A 137 2.53 10.75 6.98
CA LEU A 137 3.67 10.45 6.10
C LEU A 137 4.78 11.51 6.26
N GLU A 138 4.41 12.77 6.35
CA GLU A 138 5.34 13.88 6.62
C GLU A 138 5.99 13.79 8.00
N ALA A 139 5.19 13.54 9.05
CA ALA A 139 5.70 13.40 10.40
C ALA A 139 6.68 12.23 10.52
N VAL A 140 6.33 11.05 9.97
CA VAL A 140 7.16 9.85 10.02
C VAL A 140 8.42 10.02 9.16
N ALA A 141 8.33 10.67 8.01
CA ALA A 141 9.50 11.02 7.21
C ALA A 141 10.48 11.90 7.99
N SER A 142 9.97 12.90 8.73
CA SER A 142 10.80 13.83 9.52
C SER A 142 11.62 13.18 10.64
N TRP A 143 11.36 11.92 10.96
CA TRP A 143 12.16 11.16 11.94
C TRP A 143 13.52 10.72 11.39
N TYR A 144 13.73 10.81 10.08
CA TYR A 144 14.91 10.29 9.40
C TYR A 144 15.57 11.37 8.54
N ASP A 145 16.90 11.43 8.64
CA ASP A 145 17.68 12.28 7.74
C ASP A 145 17.64 11.72 6.31
N GLY A 146 17.28 12.57 5.35
CA GLY A 146 17.29 12.22 3.92
C GLY A 146 16.07 11.45 3.43
N ILE A 147 15.06 11.20 4.27
CA ILE A 147 13.78 10.63 3.84
C ILE A 147 12.72 11.72 3.85
N ASP A 148 12.12 12.01 2.69
CA ASP A 148 10.97 12.91 2.59
C ASP A 148 9.64 12.13 2.55
N ALA A 149 8.52 12.86 2.52
CA ALA A 149 7.20 12.25 2.45
C ALA A 149 6.97 11.46 1.14
N VAL A 150 7.65 11.82 0.05
CA VAL A 150 7.54 11.11 -1.24
C VAL A 150 8.17 9.73 -1.12
N GLU A 151 9.36 9.64 -0.54
CA GLU A 151 10.02 8.37 -0.29
C GLU A 151 9.29 7.55 0.78
N MET A 152 8.85 8.16 1.88
CA MET A 152 8.13 7.47 2.95
C MET A 152 6.82 6.84 2.45
N ARG A 153 6.11 7.51 1.53
CA ARG A 153 4.96 6.95 0.82
C ARG A 153 5.31 5.67 0.05
N ARG A 154 6.43 5.67 -0.69
CA ARG A 154 6.92 4.48 -1.41
C ARG A 154 7.31 3.34 -0.47
N ARG A 155 7.81 3.65 0.72
CA ARG A 155 8.16 2.67 1.77
C ARG A 155 6.94 2.05 2.44
N LEU A 156 5.93 2.86 2.76
CA LEU A 156 4.75 2.43 3.52
C LEU A 156 3.66 1.81 2.65
N ARG A 157 3.50 2.32 1.43
CA ARG A 157 2.59 1.79 0.40
C ARG A 157 1.12 1.76 0.82
N ALA A 158 0.66 2.87 1.40
CA ALA A 158 -0.76 3.08 1.68
C ALA A 158 -1.56 3.16 0.39
N ASN A 159 -2.82 2.76 0.42
CA ASN A 159 -3.72 2.89 -0.72
C ASN A 159 -4.46 4.22 -0.73
N VAL A 160 -4.90 4.67 0.44
CA VAL A 160 -5.73 5.85 0.61
C VAL A 160 -5.02 6.83 1.55
N GLU A 161 -4.84 8.07 1.10
CA GLU A 161 -4.32 9.16 1.92
C GLU A 161 -5.43 10.17 2.25
N ILE A 162 -5.54 10.52 3.53
CA ILE A 162 -6.49 11.52 4.01
C ILE A 162 -5.78 12.86 4.23
N GLY A 163 -6.31 13.90 3.57
CA GLY A 163 -5.86 15.27 3.69
C GLY A 163 -6.70 16.09 4.67
N GLY A 164 -6.19 17.27 5.04
CA GLY A 164 -6.91 18.22 5.90
C GLY A 164 -7.08 17.77 7.36
N VAL A 165 -6.27 16.81 7.81
CA VAL A 165 -6.26 16.23 9.15
C VAL A 165 -4.84 16.25 9.76
N PRO A 166 -4.69 16.25 11.10
CA PRO A 166 -3.36 16.21 11.73
C PRO A 166 -2.65 14.86 11.52
N ALA A 167 -1.34 14.82 11.83
CA ALA A 167 -0.60 13.56 11.87
C ALA A 167 -1.24 12.58 12.86
N PHE A 168 -1.21 11.30 12.49
CA PHE A 168 -1.80 10.17 13.22
C PHE A 168 -3.32 10.28 13.41
N TRP A 169 -4.00 11.06 12.57
CA TRP A 169 -5.45 11.19 12.62
C TRP A 169 -6.15 9.84 12.45
N GLU A 170 -5.61 8.98 11.57
CA GLU A 170 -6.12 7.65 11.26
C GLU A 170 -6.15 6.70 12.48
N ASP A 171 -5.43 7.01 13.56
CA ASP A 171 -5.47 6.22 14.79
C ASP A 171 -6.84 6.21 15.48
N ARG A 172 -7.77 7.08 15.06
CA ARG A 172 -9.17 7.07 15.51
C ARG A 172 -10.06 6.08 14.75
N LEU A 173 -9.54 5.45 13.69
CA LEU A 173 -10.31 4.55 12.82
C LEU A 173 -10.21 3.09 13.28
N TYR A 174 -9.75 2.83 14.48
CA TYR A 174 -9.83 1.50 15.10
C TYR A 174 -10.14 1.67 16.58
N ASP A 175 -10.72 0.62 17.18
CA ASP A 175 -11.09 0.60 18.60
C ASP A 175 -10.46 -0.65 19.25
N ASP A 176 -10.89 -1.02 20.46
CA ASP A 176 -10.41 -2.18 21.19
C ASP A 176 -10.61 -3.46 20.36
N PRO A 177 -9.72 -4.47 20.52
CA PRO A 177 -9.84 -5.74 19.82
C PRO A 177 -11.24 -6.35 19.90
N GLY A 178 -11.83 -6.68 18.74
CA GLY A 178 -13.21 -7.17 18.63
C GLY A 178 -14.23 -6.09 18.27
N ARG A 179 -13.82 -4.83 18.12
CA ARG A 179 -14.63 -3.71 17.63
C ARG A 179 -13.99 -3.10 16.39
N VAL A 180 -14.80 -2.47 15.56
CA VAL A 180 -14.36 -1.74 14.36
C VAL A 180 -14.92 -0.32 14.38
N VAL A 181 -14.24 0.61 13.72
CA VAL A 181 -14.74 1.99 13.56
C VAL A 181 -15.28 2.16 12.14
N PRO A 182 -16.60 2.33 11.96
CA PRO A 182 -17.14 2.68 10.67
C PRO A 182 -16.77 4.10 10.28
N PHE A 183 -16.46 4.30 9.00
CA PHE A 183 -16.30 5.62 8.41
C PHE A 183 -16.71 5.58 6.93
N GLU A 184 -17.06 6.74 6.39
CA GLU A 184 -17.46 6.90 5.00
C GLU A 184 -16.43 7.79 4.29
N ILE A 185 -16.10 7.44 3.06
CA ILE A 185 -15.40 8.31 2.12
C ILE A 185 -16.29 8.47 0.91
N GLY A 186 -16.87 9.66 0.74
CA GLY A 186 -17.96 9.85 -0.23
C GLY A 186 -19.13 8.91 0.09
N ASP A 187 -19.54 8.10 -0.88
CA ASP A 187 -20.60 7.11 -0.70
C ASP A 187 -20.09 5.73 -0.25
N VAL A 188 -18.76 5.53 -0.17
CA VAL A 188 -18.15 4.23 0.16
C VAL A 188 -18.00 4.07 1.67
N ARG A 189 -18.54 2.97 2.20
CA ARG A 189 -18.39 2.62 3.62
C ARG A 189 -17.12 1.81 3.87
N PHE A 190 -16.49 2.07 5.00
CA PHE A 190 -15.35 1.32 5.50
C PHE A 190 -15.55 0.95 6.96
N HIS A 191 -14.94 -0.14 7.36
CA HIS A 191 -14.68 -0.48 8.76
C HIS A 191 -13.16 -0.47 8.96
N GLY A 192 -12.66 0.46 9.76
CA GLY A 192 -11.28 0.41 10.20
C GLY A 192 -11.13 -0.60 11.35
N ASP A 193 -10.19 -1.52 11.19
CA ASP A 193 -10.07 -2.73 12.01
C ASP A 193 -8.92 -2.63 13.03
N SER A 194 -7.71 -2.36 12.53
CA SER A 194 -6.51 -2.41 13.37
C SER A 194 -5.37 -1.60 12.78
N PRO A 195 -4.40 -1.16 13.61
CA PRO A 195 -3.19 -0.53 13.12
C PRO A 195 -2.32 -1.54 12.35
N CYS A 196 -1.93 -1.19 11.13
CA CYS A 196 -1.22 -2.08 10.23
C CYS A 196 0.19 -2.39 10.74
N GLN A 197 0.46 -3.67 11.02
CA GLN A 197 1.79 -4.14 11.41
C GLN A 197 2.77 -3.99 10.25
N ARG A 198 3.89 -3.30 10.50
CA ARG A 198 4.89 -3.08 9.47
C ARG A 198 5.87 -4.26 9.42
N CYS A 199 6.16 -4.73 8.21
CA CYS A 199 7.21 -5.71 7.97
C CYS A 199 8.57 -5.02 7.77
N VAL A 200 9.62 -5.77 7.39
CA VAL A 200 10.96 -5.18 7.16
C VAL A 200 11.06 -4.31 5.91
N VAL A 201 10.13 -4.40 4.94
CA VAL A 201 10.25 -3.71 3.65
C VAL A 201 10.43 -2.18 3.77
N PRO A 202 9.67 -1.46 4.62
CA PRO A 202 9.86 -0.02 4.81
C PRO A 202 11.25 0.38 5.31
N THR A 203 12.01 -0.53 5.91
CA THR A 203 13.38 -0.25 6.37
C THR A 203 14.38 -0.20 5.22
N ARG A 204 13.98 -0.53 3.99
CA ARG A 204 14.85 -0.54 2.81
C ARG A 204 14.58 0.65 1.91
N HIS A 205 15.64 1.20 1.33
CA HIS A 205 15.56 2.24 0.32
C HIS A 205 14.76 1.73 -0.90
N PRO A 206 13.69 2.43 -1.33
CA PRO A 206 12.81 1.95 -2.41
C PRO A 206 13.51 1.68 -3.74
N ASP A 207 14.62 2.37 -4.01
CA ASP A 207 15.38 2.22 -5.26
C ASP A 207 16.52 1.21 -5.27
N THR A 208 17.17 1.00 -4.12
CA THR A 208 18.39 0.20 -4.06
C THR A 208 18.20 -1.07 -3.25
N GLY A 209 17.16 -1.13 -2.43
CA GLY A 209 16.94 -2.20 -1.46
C GLY A 209 17.92 -2.17 -0.29
N GLU A 210 18.77 -1.14 -0.18
CA GLU A 210 19.70 -0.97 0.93
C GLU A 210 18.96 -0.69 2.23
N SER A 211 19.36 -1.34 3.32
CA SER A 211 18.77 -1.11 4.63
C SER A 211 19.15 0.28 5.15
N THR A 212 18.17 1.02 5.65
CA THR A 212 18.36 2.25 6.41
C THR A 212 18.72 1.87 7.86
N PRO A 213 19.95 2.15 8.33
CA PRO A 213 20.37 1.80 9.69
C PRO A 213 19.47 2.47 10.76
N GLY A 214 19.17 1.75 11.84
CA GLY A 214 18.36 2.27 12.94
C GLY A 214 16.88 2.51 12.62
N PHE A 215 16.42 2.25 11.38
CA PHE A 215 15.07 2.64 10.95
C PHE A 215 13.97 2.16 11.90
N GLN A 216 13.97 0.86 12.23
CA GLN A 216 12.93 0.25 13.05
C GLN A 216 13.01 0.71 14.52
N GLU A 217 14.22 0.88 15.05
CA GLU A 217 14.43 1.38 16.42
C GLU A 217 13.89 2.80 16.56
N THR A 218 14.34 3.71 15.68
CA THR A 218 13.83 5.08 15.62
C THR A 218 12.32 5.11 15.39
N PHE A 219 11.78 4.24 14.53
CA PHE A 219 10.35 4.16 14.30
C PHE A 219 9.60 3.84 15.58
N VAL A 220 10.00 2.77 16.28
CA VAL A 220 9.34 2.29 17.50
C VAL A 220 9.39 3.36 18.57
N GLU A 221 10.57 3.92 18.85
CA GLU A 221 10.75 4.97 19.85
C GLU A 221 9.91 6.21 19.55
N ARG A 222 9.94 6.69 18.31
CA ARG A 222 9.20 7.89 17.91
C ARG A 222 7.71 7.63 17.91
N ARG A 223 7.27 6.46 17.44
CA ARG A 223 5.87 6.10 17.38
C ARG A 223 5.25 5.97 18.78
N GLU A 224 5.97 5.36 19.72
CA GLU A 224 5.57 5.32 21.13
C GLU A 224 5.49 6.73 21.73
N ALA A 225 6.53 7.55 21.52
CA ALA A 225 6.59 8.91 22.06
C ALA A 225 5.57 9.90 21.45
N THR A 226 4.99 9.56 20.29
CA THR A 226 4.04 10.41 19.55
C THR A 226 2.67 9.76 19.40
N LEU A 227 2.39 8.70 20.16
CA LEU A 227 1.07 8.07 20.18
C LEU A 227 0.03 9.11 20.65
N PRO A 228 -0.98 9.45 19.83
CA PRO A 228 -1.95 10.48 20.20
C PRO A 228 -2.91 9.96 21.27
N GLU A 229 -3.50 10.88 22.04
CA GLU A 229 -4.44 10.55 23.12
C GLU A 229 -5.72 9.82 22.65
N TRP A 230 -6.05 9.91 21.36
CA TRP A 230 -7.19 9.22 20.76
C TRP A 230 -6.86 7.83 20.21
N ALA A 231 -5.59 7.42 20.21
CA ALA A 231 -5.23 6.08 19.77
C ALA A 231 -5.64 5.05 20.82
N THR A 232 -6.15 3.92 20.35
CA THR A 232 -6.46 2.79 21.22
C THR A 232 -5.19 2.00 21.54
N GLU A 233 -4.52 2.34 22.65
CA GLU A 233 -3.24 1.75 23.07
C GLU A 233 -3.29 0.22 23.19
N SER A 234 -4.45 -0.37 23.50
CA SER A 234 -4.63 -1.83 23.59
C SER A 234 -4.36 -2.59 22.27
N GLN A 235 -4.38 -1.89 21.13
CA GLN A 235 -4.01 -2.42 19.81
C GLN A 235 -2.48 -2.51 19.57
N PHE A 236 -1.67 -1.98 20.49
CA PHE A 236 -0.22 -1.90 20.35
C PHE A 236 0.50 -2.87 21.30
N ASP A 237 0.70 -4.11 20.86
CA ASP A 237 1.65 -5.04 21.47
C ASP A 237 3.13 -4.68 21.20
N HIS A 238 3.35 -3.85 20.17
CA HIS A 238 4.59 -3.17 19.83
C HIS A 238 4.29 -1.93 18.97
N TYR A 239 5.23 -0.98 18.89
CA TYR A 239 5.02 0.28 18.15
C TYR A 239 5.48 0.28 16.69
N PHE A 240 5.90 -0.85 16.13
CA PHE A 240 6.15 -0.96 14.68
C PHE A 240 4.85 -1.18 13.89
N ARG A 241 3.89 -0.29 14.10
CA ARG A 241 2.54 -0.29 13.52
C ARG A 241 2.17 1.12 13.08
N LEU A 242 1.56 1.26 11.91
CA LEU A 242 1.16 2.53 11.33
C LEU A 242 0.21 2.30 10.17
N MET A 243 -0.68 3.26 9.90
CA MET A 243 -1.80 3.14 8.96
C MET A 243 -2.87 2.20 9.51
N VAL A 244 -4.02 2.18 8.86
CA VAL A 244 -5.18 1.41 9.29
C VAL A 244 -5.45 0.32 8.27
N ASN A 245 -5.58 -0.92 8.75
CA ASN A 245 -6.18 -2.01 7.97
C ASN A 245 -7.69 -1.80 7.95
N THR A 246 -8.31 -1.98 6.78
CA THR A 246 -9.75 -1.78 6.64
C THR A 246 -10.43 -3.00 6.05
N HIS A 247 -11.74 -3.05 6.26
CA HIS A 247 -12.66 -3.88 5.51
C HIS A 247 -13.68 -2.97 4.84
N VAL A 248 -14.13 -3.34 3.64
CA VAL A 248 -15.25 -2.68 2.98
C VAL A 248 -16.43 -3.65 2.96
N PRO A 249 -17.57 -3.31 3.58
CA PRO A 249 -18.74 -4.18 3.58
C PRO A 249 -19.25 -4.40 2.15
N GLU A 250 -19.84 -5.57 1.89
CA GLU A 250 -20.37 -5.95 0.58
C GLU A 250 -21.36 -4.93 0.01
N SER A 251 -22.06 -4.18 0.88
CA SER A 251 -22.98 -3.12 0.48
C SER A 251 -22.32 -1.98 -0.30
N SER A 252 -20.99 -1.85 -0.23
CA SER A 252 -20.22 -0.84 -0.95
C SER A 252 -19.31 -1.43 -2.04
N TRP A 253 -19.45 -2.72 -2.37
CA TRP A 253 -18.77 -3.29 -3.53
C TRP A 253 -19.41 -2.75 -4.81
N GLY A 254 -18.58 -2.32 -5.76
CA GLY A 254 -18.99 -1.61 -6.97
C GLY A 254 -19.12 -0.10 -6.81
N ASP A 255 -19.09 0.42 -5.59
CA ASP A 255 -19.02 1.87 -5.36
C ASP A 255 -17.63 2.41 -5.73
N ARG A 256 -17.55 3.73 -5.96
CA ARG A 256 -16.33 4.39 -6.43
C ARG A 256 -15.88 5.47 -5.46
N LEU A 257 -14.59 5.46 -5.16
CA LEU A 257 -13.90 6.54 -4.47
C LEU A 257 -13.43 7.58 -5.48
N GLU A 258 -13.52 8.86 -5.12
CA GLU A 258 -12.96 9.97 -5.91
C GLU A 258 -12.11 10.91 -5.04
N VAL A 259 -10.96 11.34 -5.56
CA VAL A 259 -10.13 12.33 -4.88
C VAL A 259 -10.94 13.60 -4.62
N GLY A 260 -10.89 14.08 -3.37
CA GLY A 260 -11.69 15.20 -2.89
C GLY A 260 -12.94 14.80 -2.10
N ASP A 261 -13.32 13.52 -2.12
CA ASP A 261 -14.44 13.01 -1.31
C ASP A 261 -14.28 13.35 0.17
N ALA A 262 -15.39 13.76 0.80
CA ALA A 262 -15.43 14.05 2.23
C ALA A 262 -15.29 12.76 3.05
N VAL A 263 -14.72 12.89 4.25
CA VAL A 263 -14.52 11.76 5.17
C VAL A 263 -15.27 12.00 6.46
N ASP A 264 -16.17 11.08 6.80
CA ASP A 264 -17.00 11.13 8.00
C ASP A 264 -16.79 9.87 8.85
N VAL A 265 -16.44 10.06 10.14
CA VAL A 265 -16.16 8.96 11.07
C VAL A 265 -17.35 8.76 11.99
N CYS A 266 -17.79 7.51 12.13
CA CYS A 266 -18.92 7.12 12.97
C CYS A 266 -18.46 6.56 14.32
N ASP A 267 -19.43 6.34 15.21
CA ASP A 267 -19.16 5.68 16.48
C ASP A 267 -18.75 4.20 16.27
N PRO A 268 -17.81 3.66 17.06
CA PRO A 268 -17.35 2.29 16.91
C PRO A 268 -18.43 1.25 17.23
N ILE A 269 -18.43 0.15 16.49
CA ILE A 269 -19.39 -0.96 16.61
C ILE A 269 -18.65 -2.27 16.93
N ASP A 270 -19.37 -3.28 17.41
CA ASP A 270 -18.81 -4.63 17.50
C ASP A 270 -18.42 -5.13 16.10
N ALA A 271 -17.28 -5.81 16.00
CA ALA A 271 -16.83 -6.35 14.73
C ALA A 271 -17.89 -7.33 14.19
N PRO A 272 -18.29 -7.21 12.92
CA PRO A 272 -19.24 -8.15 12.33
C PRO A 272 -18.67 -9.58 12.43
N GLU A 273 -19.52 -10.55 12.78
CA GLU A 273 -19.12 -11.95 12.80
C GLU A 273 -18.60 -12.33 11.41
N SER A 274 -17.36 -12.82 11.34
CA SER A 274 -16.75 -13.29 10.10
C SER A 274 -17.64 -14.36 9.48
N SER A 275 -18.26 -14.04 8.35
CA SER A 275 -19.11 -14.95 7.57
C SER A 275 -18.29 -16.02 6.87
#